data_AF-H2LPW0-F1
#
_entry.id   AF-H2LPW0-F1
#
_cell.length_a   1.000
_cell.length_b   1.000
_cell.length_c   1.000
_cell.angle_alpha   90.00
_cell.angle_beta   90.00
_cell.angle_gamma   90.00
#
_symmetry.space_group_name_H-M   'P 1'
#
loop_
_entity.id
_entity.type
_entity.pdbx_description
1 polymer ?
#
loop_
_entity_poly.entity_id
_entity_poly.type
_entity_poly.pdbx_seq_one_letter_code
_entity_poly.pdbx_strand_id
1 'polypeptide(L)'
;MAVFWKAVAGGLLLTVSLLGGPTAGQGSLRGKKQVSGDSVFYLSQARDLWRPLIHTAVNLSEINSIKSSFQFRTYDPEGLIFYGDTKNGEDWFVLSLMNGIPLMQISKEGMLVSVEGGLKLNDGKWHTLEVSNQGKFVILEVDGSTGLKVGMQSQQTEEVISGGLRLALGGILIEKEKMIVQFKPQMDACVRHGSWLNISIPWESEVEELRHCYQNIRPGSYFSGTGFAVFIFQTDEYAALRVELWADFRQMNGTILSIKPLQKELEFRVEASKNTEVHLKEKFILKSTFKKLLITFSKSELKVLQDGDESQSTTLSVNPELTTWREGLLAIGGLLGEGEDGSHFLTGCLEKIQVQGRDLDLDLAVKHMSISSHSCPA
;
A
#
# COMPACT_ATOMS: atom_id res chain seq x y z
N MET A 1 -10.70 -10.11 23.60
CA MET A 1 -11.35 -10.53 22.35
C MET A 1 -10.37 -10.20 21.23
N ALA A 2 -9.72 -11.23 20.69
CA ALA A 2 -8.61 -11.10 19.75
C ALA A 2 -9.11 -11.48 18.36
N VAL A 3 -9.08 -10.53 17.42
CA VAL A 3 -9.26 -10.82 15.99
C VAL A 3 -7.88 -11.16 15.43
N PHE A 4 -7.76 -12.32 14.79
CA PHE A 4 -6.56 -12.72 14.08
C PHE A 4 -6.75 -12.45 12.59
N TRP A 5 -5.95 -11.55 12.04
CA TRP A 5 -5.81 -11.39 10.59
C TRP A 5 -4.68 -12.31 10.14
N LYS A 6 -4.97 -13.29 9.27
CA LYS A 6 -3.94 -14.09 8.61
C LYS A 6 -3.81 -13.64 7.16
N ALA A 7 -2.59 -13.35 6.73
CA ALA A 7 -2.25 -13.41 5.32
C ALA A 7 -2.28 -14.88 4.88
N VAL A 8 -2.84 -15.16 3.70
CA VAL A 8 -2.86 -16.51 3.13
C VAL A 8 -1.42 -16.92 2.80
N ALA A 9 -0.86 -17.80 3.63
CA ALA A 9 0.28 -18.63 3.28
C ALA A 9 -0.25 -20.04 3.00
N GLY A 10 -0.35 -20.41 1.73
CA GLY A 10 -0.65 -21.80 1.35
C GLY A 10 -1.46 -21.94 0.06
N GLY A 11 -0.72 -22.08 -1.04
CA GLY A 11 -1.08 -22.80 -2.27
C GLY A 11 -2.55 -22.87 -2.67
N LEU A 12 -3.01 -21.91 -3.46
CA LEU A 12 -4.00 -22.17 -4.50
C LEU A 12 -3.35 -21.85 -5.85
N LEU A 13 -3.29 -22.88 -6.70
CA LEU A 13 -2.80 -22.80 -8.06
C LEU A 13 -3.62 -21.76 -8.85
N LEU A 14 -2.94 -20.69 -9.27
CA LEU A 14 -3.40 -19.78 -10.32
C LEU A 14 -3.61 -20.58 -11.61
N THR A 15 -4.85 -21.00 -11.88
CA THR A 15 -5.25 -21.36 -13.24
C THR A 15 -6.03 -20.20 -13.83
N VAL A 16 -5.29 -19.27 -14.44
CA VAL A 16 -5.85 -18.31 -15.39
C VAL A 16 -6.22 -19.11 -16.64
N SER A 17 -7.50 -19.22 -16.93
CA SER A 17 -8.02 -19.90 -18.11
C SER A 17 -7.60 -19.15 -19.38
N LEU A 18 -6.52 -19.63 -20.03
CA LEU A 18 -6.12 -19.26 -21.38
C LEU A 18 -7.06 -19.94 -22.38
N LEU A 19 -8.01 -19.19 -22.94
CA LEU A 19 -8.65 -19.54 -24.20
C LEU A 19 -7.89 -18.86 -25.34
N GLY A 20 -7.03 -19.63 -26.02
CA GLY A 20 -6.32 -19.21 -27.22
C GLY A 20 -5.44 -20.36 -27.76
N GLY A 21 -5.86 -20.98 -28.86
CA GLY A 21 -5.17 -22.09 -29.53
C GLY A 21 -3.82 -21.71 -30.16
N PRO A 22 -3.09 -22.70 -30.70
CA PRO A 22 -1.64 -22.63 -30.86
C PRO A 22 -1.25 -21.85 -32.11
N THR A 23 -0.42 -20.82 -31.94
CA THR A 23 0.48 -20.37 -33.00
C THR A 23 1.86 -20.19 -32.40
N ALA A 24 2.82 -20.94 -32.95
CA ALA A 24 4.24 -20.73 -32.69
C ALA A 24 4.61 -19.32 -33.18
N GLY A 25 5.02 -18.46 -32.25
CA GLY A 25 5.36 -17.07 -32.54
C GLY A 25 6.14 -16.46 -31.40
N GLN A 26 7.47 -16.53 -31.54
CA GLN A 26 8.43 -15.49 -31.17
C GLN A 26 8.17 -14.72 -29.86
N GLY A 27 8.94 -15.06 -28.82
CA GLY A 27 8.98 -14.29 -27.57
C GLY A 27 9.23 -12.81 -27.84
N SER A 28 8.18 -12.00 -27.69
CA SER A 28 8.26 -10.56 -27.77
C SER A 28 9.03 -10.05 -26.56
N LEU A 29 10.21 -9.47 -26.80
CA LEU A 29 10.88 -8.60 -25.83
C LEU A 29 9.88 -7.51 -25.45
N ARG A 30 9.35 -7.55 -24.23
CA ARG A 30 8.67 -6.39 -23.63
C ARG A 30 9.68 -5.24 -23.63
N GLY A 31 9.44 -4.23 -24.47
CA GLY A 31 10.37 -3.12 -24.66
C GLY A 31 10.61 -2.40 -23.34
N LYS A 32 11.86 -2.35 -22.89
CA LYS A 32 12.28 -1.56 -21.74
C LYS A 32 11.97 -0.09 -22.03
N LYS A 33 11.05 0.52 -21.26
CA LYS A 33 10.69 1.93 -21.43
C LYS A 33 11.65 2.79 -20.62
N GLN A 34 12.31 3.73 -21.30
CA GLN A 34 13.14 4.73 -20.64
C GLN A 34 12.28 5.85 -20.07
N VAL A 35 12.59 6.27 -18.86
CA VAL A 35 11.95 7.39 -18.17
C VAL A 35 13.01 8.29 -17.56
N SER A 36 12.70 9.58 -17.47
CA SER A 36 13.64 10.56 -16.91
C SER A 36 13.62 10.48 -15.38
N GLY A 37 14.79 10.44 -14.74
CA GLY A 37 14.89 10.33 -13.29
C GLY A 37 14.33 11.53 -12.51
N ASP A 38 14.10 12.66 -13.17
CA ASP A 38 13.49 13.87 -12.59
C ASP A 38 11.94 13.89 -12.65
N SER A 39 11.33 12.90 -13.33
CA SER A 39 9.88 12.86 -13.51
C SER A 39 9.15 12.63 -12.18
N VAL A 40 7.83 12.82 -12.21
CA VAL A 40 6.96 12.60 -11.06
C VAL A 40 6.42 11.17 -11.09
N PHE A 41 6.59 10.42 -10.00
CA PHE A 41 6.16 9.02 -9.91
C PHE A 41 5.37 8.75 -8.65
N TYR A 42 4.34 7.91 -8.77
CA TYR A 42 3.68 7.27 -7.63
C TYR A 42 4.32 5.88 -7.37
N LEU A 43 4.80 5.61 -6.16
CA LEU A 43 5.60 4.40 -5.90
C LEU A 43 4.76 3.10 -5.91
N SER A 44 3.56 3.12 -5.32
CA SER A 44 2.68 1.96 -5.18
C SER A 44 1.88 1.66 -6.47
N GLN A 45 2.56 1.16 -7.50
CA GLN A 45 1.93 0.80 -8.79
C GLN A 45 2.48 -0.48 -9.44
N ALA A 46 3.43 -1.16 -8.81
CA ALA A 46 3.95 -2.44 -9.29
C ALA A 46 3.04 -3.62 -8.86
N ARG A 47 2.95 -4.66 -9.71
CA ARG A 47 2.21 -5.90 -9.40
C ARG A 47 2.94 -6.79 -8.40
N ASP A 48 4.26 -6.88 -8.54
CA ASP A 48 5.13 -7.60 -7.62
C ASP A 48 5.70 -6.58 -6.63
N LEU A 49 5.36 -6.76 -5.35
CA LEU A 49 5.60 -5.76 -4.30
C LEU A 49 7.08 -5.47 -4.07
N TRP A 50 7.96 -6.42 -4.39
CA TRP A 50 9.40 -6.28 -4.16
C TRP A 50 10.16 -5.91 -5.42
N ARG A 51 9.56 -6.04 -6.61
CA ARG A 51 10.22 -5.63 -7.85
C ARG A 51 10.24 -4.11 -7.97
N PRO A 52 11.37 -3.52 -8.38
CA PRO A 52 11.45 -2.09 -8.63
C PRO A 52 10.40 -1.63 -9.64
N LEU A 53 9.81 -0.47 -9.35
CA LEU A 53 9.02 0.26 -10.33
C LEU A 53 9.91 0.78 -11.45
N ILE A 54 10.98 1.46 -11.05
CA ILE A 54 12.03 1.97 -11.93
C ILE A 54 13.40 1.67 -11.33
N HIS A 55 14.37 1.42 -12.18
CA HIS A 55 15.75 1.18 -11.76
C HIS A 55 16.75 1.72 -12.80
N THR A 56 17.99 1.91 -12.37
CA THR A 56 19.11 2.26 -13.25
C THR A 56 20.40 1.63 -12.74
N ALA A 57 21.38 1.49 -13.62
CA ALA A 57 22.69 0.92 -13.31
C ALA A 57 23.78 1.76 -13.95
N VAL A 58 24.84 2.01 -13.20
CA VAL A 58 25.86 3.01 -13.53
C VAL A 58 27.22 2.49 -13.10
N ASN A 59 28.27 2.80 -13.86
CA ASN A 59 29.62 2.39 -13.47
C ASN A 59 30.16 3.36 -12.41
N LEU A 60 30.66 2.82 -11.30
CA LEU A 60 31.22 3.63 -10.22
C LEU A 60 32.40 4.49 -10.68
N SER A 61 33.14 4.07 -11.71
CA SER A 61 34.22 4.88 -12.29
C SER A 61 33.75 6.16 -12.98
N GLU A 62 32.46 6.28 -13.28
CA GLU A 62 31.87 7.45 -13.95
C GLU A 62 31.29 8.47 -12.95
N ILE A 63 31.31 8.16 -11.65
CA ILE A 63 30.66 8.95 -10.61
C ILE A 63 31.69 9.66 -9.74
N ASN A 64 31.53 10.99 -9.62
CA ASN A 64 32.39 11.82 -8.77
C ASN A 64 31.82 12.00 -7.34
N SER A 65 30.54 11.68 -7.14
CA SER A 65 29.86 11.80 -5.84
C SER A 65 28.71 10.81 -5.74
N ILE A 66 28.70 9.99 -4.68
CA ILE A 66 27.58 9.10 -4.36
C ILE A 66 26.57 9.89 -3.52
N LYS A 67 25.82 10.75 -4.21
CA LYS A 67 24.80 11.62 -3.61
C LYS A 67 23.56 11.64 -4.49
N SER A 68 22.42 11.34 -3.91
CA SER A 68 21.12 11.38 -4.59
C SER A 68 20.15 12.23 -3.77
N SER A 69 19.41 13.11 -4.44
CA SER A 69 18.42 13.99 -3.80
C SER A 69 17.10 13.95 -4.56
N PHE A 70 15.98 13.95 -3.85
CA PHE A 70 14.64 13.95 -4.42
C PHE A 70 13.63 14.51 -3.43
N GLN A 71 12.45 14.90 -3.93
CA GLN A 71 11.34 15.27 -3.06
C GLN A 71 10.38 14.09 -2.89
N PHE A 72 9.91 13.91 -1.66
CA PHE A 72 9.07 12.80 -1.22
C PHE A 72 7.86 13.33 -0.44
N ARG A 73 6.69 12.70 -0.64
CA ARG A 73 5.45 13.04 0.09
C ARG A 73 4.59 11.80 0.28
N THR A 74 4.13 11.56 1.51
CA THR A 74 3.24 10.43 1.85
C THR A 74 2.38 10.71 3.07
N TYR A 75 1.31 9.94 3.25
CA TYR A 75 0.64 9.70 4.54
C TYR A 75 0.89 8.27 5.06
N ASP A 76 1.49 7.42 4.24
CA ASP A 76 1.78 6.03 4.55
C ASP A 76 2.82 5.92 5.68
N PRO A 77 2.52 5.21 6.78
CA PRO A 77 3.46 5.07 7.89
C PRO A 77 4.59 4.08 7.62
N GLU A 78 4.46 3.18 6.65
CA GLU A 78 5.43 2.12 6.39
C GLU A 78 5.67 1.97 4.88
N GLY A 79 6.90 1.63 4.47
CA GLY A 79 7.15 1.25 3.09
C GLY A 79 8.51 1.65 2.54
N LEU A 80 8.83 1.13 1.37
CA LEU A 80 10.13 1.33 0.73
C LEU A 80 10.18 2.66 -0.03
N ILE A 81 11.23 3.44 0.19
CA ILE A 81 11.46 4.70 -0.54
C ILE A 81 12.51 4.51 -1.61
N PHE A 82 13.72 4.12 -1.21
CA PHE A 82 14.90 4.15 -2.08
C PHE A 82 15.84 2.98 -1.79
N TYR A 83 16.40 2.41 -2.84
CA TYR A 83 17.30 1.28 -2.80
C TYR A 83 18.55 1.56 -3.63
N GLY A 84 19.68 1.03 -3.19
CA GLY A 84 20.82 0.83 -4.07
C GLY A 84 21.80 -0.21 -3.58
N ASP A 85 22.59 -0.74 -4.52
CA ASP A 85 23.62 -1.73 -4.22
C ASP A 85 24.86 -1.61 -5.10
N THR A 86 25.91 -2.24 -4.64
CA THR A 86 27.13 -2.53 -5.39
C THR A 86 27.43 -4.03 -5.31
N LYS A 87 28.40 -4.50 -6.10
CA LYS A 87 28.82 -5.92 -6.10
C LYS A 87 27.63 -6.89 -6.27
N ASN A 88 26.67 -6.53 -7.13
CA ASN A 88 25.46 -7.30 -7.40
C ASN A 88 24.62 -7.65 -6.16
N GLY A 89 24.55 -6.76 -5.17
CA GLY A 89 23.71 -6.96 -3.98
C GLY A 89 24.40 -7.69 -2.82
N GLU A 90 25.74 -7.73 -2.82
CA GLU A 90 26.52 -8.07 -1.62
C GLU A 90 26.56 -6.87 -0.65
N ASP A 91 26.83 -5.69 -1.20
CA ASP A 91 26.80 -4.41 -0.48
C ASP A 91 25.55 -3.64 -0.92
N TRP A 92 24.66 -3.32 0.00
CA TRP A 92 23.37 -2.71 -0.32
C TRP A 92 22.90 -1.75 0.77
N PHE A 93 22.05 -0.81 0.41
CA PHE A 93 21.32 0.02 1.35
C PHE A 93 19.84 0.11 0.97
N VAL A 94 19.01 0.24 1.99
CA VAL A 94 17.56 0.40 1.89
C VAL A 94 17.17 1.58 2.76
N LEU A 95 16.44 2.54 2.18
CA LEU A 95 15.74 3.61 2.89
C LEU A 95 14.24 3.32 2.82
N SER A 96 13.61 3.19 3.99
CA SER A 96 12.17 2.98 4.16
C SER A 96 11.59 3.89 5.24
N LEU A 97 10.27 3.88 5.41
CA LEU A 97 9.60 4.37 6.61
C LEU A 97 9.16 3.20 7.49
N MET A 98 9.20 3.43 8.80
CA MET A 98 8.60 2.60 9.84
C MET A 98 7.90 3.54 10.81
N ASN A 99 6.58 3.39 11.03
CA ASN A 99 5.78 4.31 11.85
C ASN A 99 5.92 5.80 11.48
N GLY A 100 6.18 6.08 10.21
CA GLY A 100 6.42 7.41 9.64
C GLY A 100 7.85 7.93 9.79
N ILE A 101 8.74 7.20 10.48
CA ILE A 101 10.12 7.59 10.75
C ILE A 101 11.05 6.91 9.74
N PRO A 102 12.07 7.62 9.20
CA PRO A 102 13.07 7.03 8.34
C PRO A 102 13.81 5.86 8.99
N LEU A 103 13.93 4.77 8.25
CA LEU A 103 14.68 3.57 8.59
C LEU A 103 15.73 3.32 7.51
N MET A 104 16.99 3.25 7.90
CA MET A 104 18.11 2.87 7.04
C MET A 104 18.60 1.47 7.40
N GLN A 105 18.63 0.56 6.43
CA GLN A 105 19.28 -0.74 6.56
C GLN A 105 20.43 -0.82 5.57
N ILE A 106 21.61 -1.26 6.03
CA ILE A 106 22.83 -1.26 5.23
C ILE A 106 23.57 -2.59 5.44
N SER A 107 23.93 -3.23 4.33
CA SER A 107 24.93 -4.30 4.27
C SER A 107 26.18 -3.78 3.61
N LYS A 108 27.33 -3.96 4.25
CA LYS A 108 28.63 -3.68 3.65
C LYS A 108 29.65 -4.66 4.18
N GLU A 109 30.30 -5.39 3.27
CA GLU A 109 31.40 -6.32 3.59
C GLU A 109 31.01 -7.33 4.69
N GLY A 110 29.78 -7.84 4.63
CA GLY A 110 29.23 -8.79 5.60
C GLY A 110 28.77 -8.19 6.93
N MET A 111 28.94 -6.88 7.15
CA MET A 111 28.34 -6.17 8.29
C MET A 111 26.95 -5.66 7.94
N LEU A 112 26.01 -5.89 8.85
CA LEU A 112 24.61 -5.49 8.73
C LEU A 112 24.26 -4.49 9.83
N VAL A 113 23.74 -3.33 9.46
CA VAL A 113 23.32 -2.27 10.38
C VAL A 113 21.91 -1.80 10.01
N SER A 114 21.07 -1.59 11.03
CA SER A 114 19.75 -0.97 10.89
C SER A 114 19.62 0.18 11.89
N VAL A 115 19.22 1.36 11.42
CA VAL A 115 19.02 2.56 12.25
C VAL A 115 17.74 3.26 11.84
N GLU A 116 16.84 3.43 12.80
CA GLU A 116 15.65 4.28 12.70
C GLU A 116 15.93 5.64 13.33
N GLY A 117 15.46 6.73 12.73
CA GLY A 117 15.59 8.06 13.33
C GLY A 117 15.32 9.21 12.37
N GLY A 118 15.44 10.42 12.91
CA GLY A 118 15.00 11.65 12.25
C GLY A 118 13.56 12.02 12.59
N LEU A 119 12.95 12.88 11.78
CA LEU A 119 11.57 13.34 11.96
C LEU A 119 10.59 12.45 11.21
N LYS A 120 9.31 12.50 11.61
CA LYS A 120 8.23 11.84 10.87
C LYS A 120 8.02 12.53 9.51
N LEU A 121 7.92 11.75 8.44
CA LEU A 121 7.78 12.22 7.05
C LEU A 121 6.39 11.95 6.45
N ASN A 122 5.50 11.30 7.19
CA ASN A 122 4.18 10.90 6.72
C ASN A 122 3.09 11.92 7.07
N ASP A 123 3.40 13.22 6.91
CA ASP A 123 2.49 14.33 7.24
C ASP A 123 1.73 14.89 6.03
N GLY A 124 1.92 14.29 4.85
CA GLY A 124 1.33 14.72 3.58
C GLY A 124 1.98 15.95 2.95
N LYS A 125 3.11 16.44 3.46
CA LYS A 125 3.89 17.52 2.85
C LYS A 125 5.05 16.98 2.04
N TRP A 126 5.56 17.83 1.16
CA TRP A 126 6.79 17.54 0.43
C TRP A 126 8.00 17.77 1.33
N HIS A 127 8.82 16.73 1.49
CA HIS A 127 10.13 16.78 2.13
C HIS A 127 11.21 16.58 1.07
N THR A 128 12.31 17.32 1.16
CA THR A 128 13.50 17.09 0.33
C THR A 128 14.41 16.11 1.06
N LEU A 129 14.61 14.93 0.47
CA LEU A 129 15.51 13.90 0.98
C LEU A 129 16.80 13.91 0.18
N GLU A 130 17.92 13.83 0.89
CA GLU A 130 19.24 13.65 0.29
C GLU A 130 19.95 12.49 0.98
N VAL A 131 20.34 11.50 0.18
CA VAL A 131 21.13 10.35 0.63
C VAL A 131 22.52 10.48 0.04
N SER A 132 23.54 10.49 0.90
CA SER A 132 24.92 10.56 0.47
C SER A 132 25.80 9.56 1.20
N ASN A 133 26.83 9.08 0.51
CA ASN A 133 27.93 8.33 1.12
C ASN A 133 29.13 9.26 1.31
N GLN A 134 29.56 9.44 2.56
CA GLN A 134 30.69 10.28 2.96
C GLN A 134 31.69 9.45 3.75
N GLY A 135 32.65 8.85 3.04
CA GLY A 135 33.70 8.01 3.60
C GLY A 135 33.14 6.73 4.24
N LYS A 136 33.09 6.71 5.57
CA LYS A 136 32.56 5.57 6.37
C LYS A 136 31.10 5.75 6.78
N PHE A 137 30.46 6.83 6.35
CA PHE A 137 29.11 7.19 6.78
C PHE A 137 28.15 7.22 5.59
N VAL A 138 26.96 6.66 5.80
CA VAL A 138 25.79 6.96 4.96
C VAL A 138 24.94 7.97 5.73
N ILE A 139 24.59 9.06 5.05
CA ILE A 139 23.90 10.21 5.65
C ILE A 139 22.58 10.43 4.92
N LEU A 140 21.50 10.54 5.69
CA LEU A 140 20.23 11.10 5.27
C LEU A 140 20.15 12.55 5.74
N GLU A 141 19.96 13.48 4.83
CA GLU A 141 19.49 14.82 5.15
C GLU A 141 18.02 14.95 4.75
N VAL A 142 17.25 15.62 5.60
CA VAL A 142 15.83 15.92 5.43
C VAL A 142 15.67 17.43 5.53
N ASP A 143 15.18 18.06 4.47
CA ASP A 143 14.94 19.51 4.41
C ASP A 143 16.19 20.34 4.78
N GLY A 144 17.37 19.87 4.40
CA GLY A 144 18.66 20.51 4.66
C GLY A 144 19.20 20.33 6.08
N SER A 145 18.55 19.52 6.91
CA SER A 145 19.04 19.14 8.24
C SER A 145 19.41 17.66 8.28
N THR A 146 20.46 17.29 9.03
CA THR A 146 20.84 15.88 9.18
C THR A 146 19.72 15.11 9.90
N GLY A 147 19.12 14.14 9.19
CA GLY A 147 18.11 13.24 9.74
C GLY A 147 18.74 11.99 10.34
N LEU A 148 19.59 11.30 9.57
CA LEU A 148 20.30 10.09 10.00
C LEU A 148 21.75 10.13 9.56
N LYS A 149 22.64 9.60 10.40
CA LYS A 149 24.05 9.37 10.07
C LYS A 149 24.46 8.01 10.60
N VAL A 150 24.69 7.08 9.69
CA VAL A 150 25.04 5.69 10.02
C VAL A 150 26.49 5.46 9.66
N GLY A 151 27.31 5.14 10.66
CA GLY A 151 28.72 4.81 10.46
C GLY A 151 28.94 3.31 10.33
N MET A 152 29.76 2.90 9.36
CA MET A 152 30.20 1.51 9.21
C MET A 152 31.72 1.45 9.32
N GLN A 153 32.21 0.81 10.39
CA GLN A 153 33.64 0.65 10.61
C GLN A 153 34.13 -0.64 9.95
N SER A 154 34.53 -0.57 8.69
CA SER A 154 35.21 -1.68 8.03
C SER A 154 36.64 -1.87 8.59
N GLN A 155 37.04 -3.14 8.71
CA GLN A 155 38.41 -3.55 9.03
C GLN A 155 39.35 -3.50 7.81
N GLN A 156 38.82 -3.37 6.58
CA GLN A 156 39.59 -3.28 5.36
C GLN A 156 39.93 -1.83 5.01
N THR A 157 41.18 -1.59 4.62
CA THR A 157 41.68 -0.31 4.10
C THR A 157 41.13 -0.05 2.70
N GLU A 158 40.57 1.14 2.50
CA GLU A 158 40.18 1.78 1.23
C GLU A 158 40.04 0.82 0.03
N GLU A 159 38.87 0.20 -0.11
CA GLU A 159 38.53 -0.47 -1.37
C GLU A 159 38.43 0.58 -2.49
N VAL A 160 39.08 0.30 -3.61
CA VAL A 160 38.83 1.00 -4.87
C VAL A 160 37.38 0.73 -5.26
N ILE A 161 36.54 1.77 -5.18
CA ILE A 161 35.13 1.71 -5.58
C ILE A 161 35.11 1.36 -7.08
N SER A 162 34.89 0.09 -7.39
CA SER A 162 34.91 -0.45 -8.75
C SER A 162 33.71 -1.37 -8.95
N GLY A 163 33.21 -1.43 -10.19
CA GLY A 163 32.01 -2.19 -10.55
C GLY A 163 30.78 -1.31 -10.75
N GLY A 164 29.62 -1.96 -10.83
CA GLY A 164 28.34 -1.29 -11.05
C GLY A 164 27.66 -0.91 -9.74
N LEU A 165 27.07 0.28 -9.72
CA LEU A 165 26.08 0.71 -8.74
C LEU A 165 24.70 0.59 -9.38
N ARG A 166 23.76 -0.06 -8.70
CA ARG A 166 22.36 -0.13 -9.12
C ARG A 166 21.52 0.68 -8.15
N LEU A 167 20.57 1.45 -8.69
CA LEU A 167 19.59 2.21 -7.92
C LEU A 167 18.19 1.77 -8.31
N ALA A 168 17.27 1.77 -7.35
CA ALA A 168 15.87 1.43 -7.58
C ALA A 168 14.92 2.25 -6.70
N LEU A 169 13.70 2.45 -7.22
CA LEU A 169 12.57 3.04 -6.51
C LEU A 169 11.38 2.09 -6.59
N GLY A 170 10.58 2.05 -5.52
CA GLY A 170 9.38 1.20 -5.43
C GLY A 170 9.66 -0.32 -5.34
N GLY A 171 10.92 -0.72 -5.16
CA GLY A 171 11.31 -2.12 -4.96
C GLY A 171 12.83 -2.27 -4.74
N ILE A 172 13.28 -3.51 -4.56
CA ILE A 172 14.68 -3.87 -4.27
C ILE A 172 15.22 -4.85 -5.32
N LEU A 173 16.55 -4.96 -5.42
CA LEU A 173 17.23 -5.87 -6.35
C LEU A 173 17.96 -7.04 -5.65
N ILE A 174 17.70 -7.21 -4.35
CA ILE A 174 18.17 -8.32 -3.52
C ILE A 174 17.01 -9.19 -3.07
N GLU A 175 17.32 -10.38 -2.58
CA GLU A 175 16.36 -11.21 -1.83
C GLU A 175 15.96 -10.49 -0.53
N LYS A 176 14.64 -10.38 -0.28
CA LYS A 176 14.10 -9.67 0.87
C LYS A 176 14.55 -10.28 2.21
N GLU A 177 14.88 -11.57 2.21
CA GLU A 177 15.36 -12.34 3.36
C GLU A 177 16.72 -11.84 3.86
N LYS A 178 17.47 -11.09 3.03
CA LYS A 178 18.73 -10.45 3.44
C LYS A 178 18.52 -9.23 4.37
N MET A 179 17.33 -8.64 4.40
CA MET A 179 17.05 -7.48 5.24
C MET A 179 16.90 -7.85 6.71
N ILE A 180 17.38 -6.98 7.59
CA ILE A 180 17.36 -7.14 9.05
C ILE A 180 15.93 -6.96 9.57
N VAL A 181 15.29 -5.87 9.14
CA VAL A 181 13.92 -5.51 9.50
C VAL A 181 13.04 -5.78 8.30
N GLN A 182 12.08 -6.68 8.49
CA GLN A 182 11.07 -7.03 7.50
C GLN A 182 9.90 -6.05 7.63
N PHE A 183 9.41 -5.55 6.50
CA PHE A 183 8.30 -4.59 6.41
C PHE A 183 7.56 -4.80 5.07
N LYS A 184 6.40 -4.19 4.91
CA LYS A 184 5.68 -4.20 3.63
C LYS A 184 6.27 -3.14 2.70
N PRO A 185 6.72 -3.49 1.48
CA PRO A 185 7.47 -2.56 0.63
C PRO A 185 6.57 -1.55 -0.08
N GLN A 186 5.25 -1.78 -0.12
CA GLN A 186 4.29 -0.83 -0.70
C GLN A 186 4.42 0.51 0.02
N MET A 187 4.42 1.58 -0.77
CA MET A 187 4.56 2.93 -0.26
C MET A 187 3.64 3.83 -1.09
N ASP A 188 2.57 4.30 -0.49
CA ASP A 188 1.62 5.23 -1.10
C ASP A 188 2.19 6.66 -1.11
N ALA A 189 3.30 6.83 -1.84
CA ALA A 189 4.03 8.08 -1.89
C ALA A 189 4.28 8.58 -3.31
N CYS A 190 4.54 9.88 -3.35
CA CYS A 190 4.93 10.61 -4.54
C CYS A 190 6.40 11.01 -4.45
N VAL A 191 7.11 10.83 -5.57
CA VAL A 191 8.50 11.25 -5.75
C VAL A 191 8.60 12.22 -6.93
N ARG A 192 9.41 13.27 -6.81
CA ARG A 192 9.70 14.21 -7.90
C ARG A 192 11.07 14.88 -7.75
N HIS A 193 11.51 15.59 -8.79
CA HIS A 193 12.76 16.38 -8.78
C HIS A 193 13.98 15.52 -8.40
N GLY A 194 14.02 14.28 -8.91
CA GLY A 194 15.12 13.36 -8.65
C GLY A 194 16.41 13.80 -9.34
N SER A 195 17.47 13.92 -8.56
CA SER A 195 18.86 14.06 -9.00
C SER A 195 19.63 12.88 -8.44
N TRP A 196 20.14 12.02 -9.31
CA TRP A 196 20.68 10.72 -8.94
C TRP A 196 22.17 10.70 -9.24
N LEU A 197 23.01 10.65 -8.21
CA LEU A 197 24.47 10.56 -8.32
C LEU A 197 25.11 11.72 -9.13
N ASN A 198 24.39 12.83 -9.28
CA ASN A 198 24.75 13.98 -10.11
C ASN A 198 25.08 13.63 -11.57
N ILE A 199 24.39 12.63 -12.14
CA ILE A 199 24.55 12.17 -13.53
C ILE A 199 23.19 12.09 -14.23
N SER A 200 23.20 12.24 -15.55
CA SER A 200 21.98 12.23 -16.37
C SER A 200 21.86 10.90 -17.12
N ILE A 201 21.51 9.83 -16.38
CA ILE A 201 21.31 8.48 -16.94
C ILE A 201 19.81 8.16 -16.96
N PRO A 202 19.26 7.63 -18.07
CA PRO A 202 17.86 7.24 -18.13
C PRO A 202 17.57 6.08 -17.15
N TRP A 203 16.37 6.10 -16.60
CA TRP A 203 15.84 5.01 -15.77
C TRP A 203 15.02 4.06 -16.63
N GLU A 204 15.05 2.77 -16.30
CA GLU A 204 14.22 1.75 -16.93
C GLU A 204 12.95 1.53 -16.08
N SER A 205 11.79 1.51 -16.74
CA SER A 205 10.49 1.23 -16.11
C SER A 205 9.97 -0.16 -16.46
N GLU A 206 9.45 -0.85 -15.45
CA GLU A 206 8.78 -2.15 -15.60
C GLU A 206 7.30 -2.01 -16.00
N VAL A 207 6.73 -0.80 -15.89
CA VAL A 207 5.34 -0.51 -16.26
C VAL A 207 5.27 0.30 -17.55
N GLU A 208 4.20 0.06 -18.33
CA GLU A 208 3.95 0.75 -19.60
C GLU A 208 3.66 2.24 -19.40
N GLU A 209 2.86 2.57 -18.39
CA GLU A 209 2.50 3.95 -18.04
C GLU A 209 2.63 4.17 -16.54
N LEU A 210 3.32 5.25 -16.17
CA LEU A 210 3.51 5.64 -14.79
C LEU A 210 2.31 6.47 -14.35
N ARG A 211 1.69 6.06 -13.25
CA ARG A 211 0.63 6.79 -12.58
C ARG A 211 1.18 8.11 -12.05
N HIS A 212 0.42 9.16 -12.32
CA HIS A 212 0.72 10.50 -11.87
C HIS A 212 0.24 10.71 -10.44
N CYS A 213 0.93 11.59 -9.74
CA CYS A 213 0.56 12.05 -8.42
C CYS A 213 -0.59 13.06 -8.47
N TYR A 214 -1.54 12.93 -7.54
CA TYR A 214 -2.52 13.99 -7.29
C TYR A 214 -1.80 15.24 -6.75
N GLN A 215 -2.24 16.43 -7.17
CA GLN A 215 -1.61 17.67 -6.72
C GLN A 215 -1.78 17.89 -5.22
N ASN A 216 -3.01 17.71 -4.73
CA ASN A 216 -3.36 17.80 -3.32
C ASN A 216 -3.85 16.45 -2.82
N ILE A 217 -3.46 16.11 -1.60
CA ILE A 217 -3.85 14.88 -0.92
C ILE A 217 -4.29 15.20 0.51
N ARG A 218 -5.14 14.33 1.06
CA ARG A 218 -5.56 14.31 2.47
C ARG A 218 -5.53 12.87 2.99
N PRO A 219 -5.51 12.65 4.32
CA PRO A 219 -5.57 11.30 4.88
C PRO A 219 -6.86 10.58 4.48
N GLY A 220 -6.75 9.28 4.20
CA GLY A 220 -7.88 8.39 3.90
C GLY A 220 -7.56 7.37 2.83
N SER A 221 -8.47 6.44 2.59
CA SER A 221 -8.33 5.41 1.56
C SER A 221 -9.12 5.76 0.31
N TYR A 222 -8.44 5.81 -0.83
CA TYR A 222 -9.01 6.17 -2.12
C TYR A 222 -9.26 4.96 -3.02
N PHE A 223 -10.45 4.93 -3.61
CA PHE A 223 -10.88 3.92 -4.57
C PHE A 223 -11.18 4.59 -5.91
N SER A 224 -10.57 4.08 -6.97
CA SER A 224 -10.64 4.64 -8.33
C SER A 224 -11.79 4.10 -9.19
N GLY A 225 -12.61 3.18 -8.67
CA GLY A 225 -13.67 2.51 -9.42
C GLY A 225 -13.23 1.29 -10.25
N THR A 226 -12.06 0.71 -9.99
CA THR A 226 -11.54 -0.42 -10.79
C THR A 226 -11.18 -1.66 -9.98
N GLY A 227 -11.35 -1.63 -8.66
CA GLY A 227 -11.02 -2.76 -7.80
C GLY A 227 -11.41 -2.53 -6.35
N PHE A 228 -11.08 -3.49 -5.50
CA PHE A 228 -11.50 -3.57 -4.10
C PHE A 228 -10.41 -4.22 -3.25
N ALA A 229 -10.58 -4.16 -1.92
CA ALA A 229 -9.70 -4.76 -0.93
C ALA A 229 -10.47 -5.83 -0.16
N VAL A 230 -9.91 -7.03 -0.01
CA VAL A 230 -10.55 -8.16 0.67
C VAL A 230 -9.74 -8.60 1.88
N PHE A 231 -10.47 -8.87 2.95
CA PHE A 231 -9.95 -9.45 4.17
C PHE A 231 -10.73 -10.70 4.56
N ILE A 232 -10.04 -11.63 5.24
CA ILE A 232 -10.68 -12.72 5.96
C ILE A 232 -10.85 -12.26 7.41
N PHE A 233 -12.06 -12.30 7.93
CA PHE A 233 -12.34 -11.96 9.32
C PHE A 233 -12.78 -13.18 10.11
N GLN A 234 -12.48 -13.18 11.41
CA GLN A 234 -12.97 -14.17 12.36
C GLN A 234 -13.37 -13.49 13.68
N THR A 235 -14.52 -13.87 14.26
CA THR A 235 -15.05 -13.31 15.51
C THR A 235 -15.35 -14.38 16.56
N ASP A 236 -15.31 -13.99 17.83
CA ASP A 236 -15.69 -14.84 18.97
C ASP A 236 -17.19 -15.17 18.97
N GLU A 237 -17.58 -16.30 19.57
CA GLU A 237 -18.94 -16.88 19.53
C GLU A 237 -20.05 -15.96 20.07
N TYR A 238 -19.72 -15.03 20.96
CA TYR A 238 -20.67 -14.11 21.60
C TYR A 238 -20.44 -12.64 21.22
N ALA A 239 -19.45 -12.35 20.38
CA ALA A 239 -19.10 -10.99 20.00
C ALA A 239 -19.93 -10.54 18.79
N ALA A 240 -20.57 -9.37 18.89
CA ALA A 240 -21.19 -8.72 17.74
C ALA A 240 -20.10 -8.20 16.78
N LEU A 241 -20.26 -8.35 15.46
CA LEU A 241 -19.38 -7.71 14.47
C LEU A 241 -19.73 -6.23 14.37
N ARG A 242 -18.77 -5.34 14.66
CA ARG A 242 -18.95 -3.90 14.54
C ARG A 242 -18.05 -3.36 13.44
N VAL A 243 -18.64 -2.66 12.47
CA VAL A 243 -17.92 -1.97 11.39
C VAL A 243 -18.34 -0.50 11.40
N GLU A 244 -17.38 0.40 11.43
CA GLU A 244 -17.59 1.84 11.39
C GLU A 244 -16.88 2.43 10.16
N LEU A 245 -17.59 3.27 9.44
CA LEU A 245 -17.14 3.91 8.21
C LEU A 245 -17.30 5.42 8.34
N TRP A 246 -16.25 6.17 8.00
CA TRP A 246 -16.28 7.64 7.95
C TRP A 246 -15.98 8.10 6.54
N ALA A 247 -16.85 8.96 5.99
CA ALA A 247 -16.69 9.52 4.66
C ALA A 247 -17.67 10.68 4.40
N ASP A 248 -17.45 11.41 3.30
CA ASP A 248 -18.53 12.16 2.65
C ASP A 248 -19.27 11.25 1.67
N PHE A 249 -20.28 10.53 2.15
CA PHE A 249 -21.04 9.53 1.38
C PHE A 249 -21.73 10.11 0.13
N ARG A 250 -21.88 11.44 0.01
CA ARG A 250 -22.42 12.13 -1.18
C ARG A 250 -21.43 12.18 -2.35
N GLN A 251 -20.15 11.99 -2.08
CA GLN A 251 -19.06 12.03 -3.06
C GLN A 251 -18.59 10.63 -3.46
N MET A 252 -19.44 9.62 -3.27
CA MET A 252 -19.11 8.22 -3.47
C MET A 252 -20.10 7.56 -4.42
N ASN A 253 -19.62 6.63 -5.23
CA ASN A 253 -20.45 5.81 -6.11
C ASN A 253 -19.90 4.38 -6.17
N GLY A 254 -20.75 3.38 -5.94
CA GLY A 254 -20.40 1.96 -5.94
C GLY A 254 -20.48 1.31 -4.55
N THR A 255 -20.04 0.06 -4.45
CA THR A 255 -20.12 -0.74 -3.22
C THR A 255 -19.04 -0.32 -2.23
N ILE A 256 -19.43 0.20 -1.08
CA ILE A 256 -18.50 0.62 -0.02
C ILE A 256 -18.01 -0.59 0.77
N LEU A 257 -18.93 -1.44 1.20
CA LEU A 257 -18.66 -2.59 2.05
C LEU A 257 -19.51 -3.75 1.55
N SER A 258 -18.92 -4.92 1.37
CA SER A 258 -19.66 -6.17 1.21
C SER A 258 -19.08 -7.23 2.15
N ILE A 259 -19.95 -8.07 2.69
CA ILE A 259 -19.57 -9.12 3.62
C ILE A 259 -20.28 -10.40 3.21
N LYS A 260 -19.50 -11.48 3.10
CA LYS A 260 -19.96 -12.80 2.70
C LYS A 260 -19.47 -13.85 3.71
N PRO A 261 -20.35 -14.49 4.49
CA PRO A 261 -19.97 -15.57 5.39
C PRO A 261 -19.58 -16.82 4.59
N LEU A 262 -18.64 -17.62 5.11
CA LEU A 262 -18.13 -18.82 4.40
C LEU A 262 -19.18 -19.91 4.14
N GLN A 263 -20.22 -19.98 4.97
CA GLN A 263 -21.14 -21.13 5.01
C GLN A 263 -22.51 -20.84 4.38
N LYS A 264 -22.80 -19.62 3.92
CA LYS A 264 -24.12 -19.22 3.42
C LYS A 264 -24.03 -18.17 2.31
N GLU A 265 -25.03 -18.15 1.43
CA GLU A 265 -25.25 -17.11 0.40
C GLU A 265 -25.90 -15.82 0.95
N LEU A 266 -25.78 -15.54 2.26
CA LEU A 266 -26.32 -14.30 2.80
C LEU A 266 -25.32 -13.17 2.53
N GLU A 267 -25.59 -12.37 1.51
CA GLU A 267 -24.77 -11.19 1.17
C GLU A 267 -25.29 -9.95 1.91
N PHE A 268 -24.41 -9.28 2.65
CA PHE A 268 -24.63 -7.93 3.14
C PHE A 268 -23.83 -6.97 2.26
N ARG A 269 -24.44 -5.84 1.88
CA ARG A 269 -23.70 -4.77 1.22
C ARG A 269 -24.22 -3.39 1.56
N VAL A 270 -23.29 -2.44 1.54
CA VAL A 270 -23.55 -1.00 1.60
C VAL A 270 -23.10 -0.40 0.28
N GLU A 271 -24.01 0.28 -0.41
CA GLU A 271 -23.77 0.87 -1.71
C GLU A 271 -24.02 2.38 -1.65
N ALA A 272 -23.12 3.17 -2.24
CA ALA A 272 -23.29 4.59 -2.43
C ALA A 272 -23.75 4.89 -3.85
N SER A 273 -24.79 5.72 -3.96
CA SER A 273 -25.25 6.29 -5.22
C SER A 273 -25.75 7.73 -4.98
N LYS A 274 -27.01 8.04 -5.29
CA LYS A 274 -27.67 9.29 -4.83
C LYS A 274 -27.96 9.28 -3.33
N ASN A 275 -28.25 8.09 -2.80
CA ASN A 275 -28.44 7.81 -1.38
C ASN A 275 -27.54 6.65 -1.00
N THR A 276 -27.37 6.42 0.29
CA THR A 276 -26.66 5.24 0.80
C THR A 276 -27.66 4.12 0.99
N GLU A 277 -27.45 3.01 0.31
CA GLU A 277 -28.33 1.86 0.34
C GLU A 277 -27.69 0.74 1.14
N VAL A 278 -28.43 0.18 2.09
CA VAL A 278 -28.00 -0.99 2.88
C VAL A 278 -28.88 -2.16 2.48
N HIS A 279 -28.26 -3.27 2.06
CA HIS A 279 -28.96 -4.45 1.60
C HIS A 279 -28.65 -5.63 2.53
N LEU A 280 -29.69 -6.20 3.13
CA LEU A 280 -29.65 -7.47 3.86
C LEU A 280 -31.03 -8.12 3.82
N LYS A 281 -31.26 -9.02 2.85
CA LYS A 281 -32.60 -9.58 2.48
C LYS A 281 -33.60 -8.52 2.00
N GLU A 282 -33.71 -7.41 2.70
CA GLU A 282 -34.44 -6.20 2.36
C GLU A 282 -33.46 -5.04 2.10
N LYS A 283 -33.98 -3.97 1.48
CA LYS A 283 -33.22 -2.78 1.12
C LYS A 283 -33.65 -1.59 1.98
N PHE A 284 -32.69 -0.91 2.59
CA PHE A 284 -32.88 0.35 3.32
C PHE A 284 -32.22 1.49 2.57
N ILE A 285 -32.86 2.65 2.56
CA ILE A 285 -32.34 3.85 1.89
C ILE A 285 -32.11 4.92 2.96
N LEU A 286 -30.85 5.33 3.08
CA LEU A 286 -30.40 6.36 4.00
C LEU A 286 -30.01 7.60 3.20
N LYS A 287 -30.50 8.78 3.61
CA LYS A 287 -30.05 10.05 3.03
C LYS A 287 -28.57 10.23 3.37
N SER A 288 -27.70 10.41 2.38
CA SER A 288 -26.24 10.45 2.54
C SER A 288 -25.68 11.71 3.22
N THR A 289 -26.46 12.39 4.07
CA THR A 289 -26.03 13.64 4.73
C THR A 289 -25.14 13.42 5.95
N PHE A 290 -25.02 12.18 6.41
CA PHE A 290 -24.19 11.79 7.56
C PHE A 290 -22.71 11.68 7.20
N LYS A 291 -21.85 11.67 8.21
CA LYS A 291 -20.39 11.50 8.09
C LYS A 291 -19.89 10.18 8.63
N LYS A 292 -20.65 9.54 9.51
CA LYS A 292 -20.31 8.25 10.12
C LYS A 292 -21.46 7.26 9.96
N LEU A 293 -21.12 6.03 9.58
CA LEU A 293 -22.03 4.88 9.54
C LEU A 293 -21.47 3.78 10.44
N LEU A 294 -22.21 3.43 11.50
CA LEU A 294 -21.91 2.28 12.36
C LEU A 294 -22.88 1.14 12.03
N ILE A 295 -22.32 -0.04 11.75
CA ILE A 295 -23.06 -1.25 11.42
C ILE A 295 -22.69 -2.30 12.48
N THR A 296 -23.69 -2.80 13.17
CA THR A 296 -23.53 -3.82 14.21
C THR A 296 -24.33 -5.06 13.85
N PHE A 297 -23.62 -6.18 13.65
CA PHE A 297 -24.20 -7.50 13.45
C PHE A 297 -24.21 -8.23 14.80
N SER A 298 -25.39 -8.37 15.38
CA SER A 298 -25.63 -9.17 16.59
C SER A 298 -26.19 -10.54 16.19
N LYS A 299 -26.41 -11.44 17.17
CA LYS A 299 -26.91 -12.80 16.92
C LYS A 299 -28.25 -12.87 16.16
N SER A 300 -29.12 -11.88 16.38
CA SER A 300 -30.51 -11.86 15.86
C SER A 300 -30.92 -10.52 15.27
N GLU A 301 -30.00 -9.57 15.15
CA GLU A 301 -30.31 -8.25 14.63
C GLU A 301 -29.13 -7.64 13.90
N LEU A 302 -29.45 -6.87 12.86
CA LEU A 302 -28.55 -5.91 12.25
C LEU A 302 -29.00 -4.52 12.70
N LYS A 303 -28.10 -3.77 13.32
CA LYS A 303 -28.33 -2.36 13.67
C LYS A 303 -27.44 -1.46 12.83
N VAL A 304 -28.03 -0.46 12.19
CA VAL A 304 -27.33 0.59 11.43
C VAL A 304 -27.60 1.93 12.11
N LEU A 305 -26.53 2.69 12.36
CA LEU A 305 -26.58 3.96 13.10
C LEU A 305 -25.82 5.05 12.32
N GLN A 306 -26.46 6.20 12.15
CA GLN A 306 -25.90 7.36 11.44
C GLN A 306 -25.40 8.39 12.46
N ASP A 307 -24.16 8.88 12.31
CA ASP A 307 -23.55 9.92 13.16
C ASP A 307 -23.59 9.68 14.68
N GLY A 308 -23.82 8.43 15.12
CA GLY A 308 -24.00 8.11 16.54
C GLY A 308 -25.36 8.51 17.12
N ASP A 309 -26.30 8.96 16.28
CA ASP A 309 -27.65 9.37 16.68
C ASP A 309 -28.59 8.17 16.75
N GLU A 310 -28.89 7.72 17.98
CA GLU A 310 -29.80 6.60 18.25
C GLU A 310 -31.21 6.83 17.67
N SER A 311 -31.64 8.09 17.50
CA SER A 311 -32.94 8.40 16.89
C SER A 311 -32.99 8.13 15.38
N GLN A 312 -31.84 8.02 14.73
CA GLN A 312 -31.68 7.66 13.32
C GLN A 312 -31.21 6.21 13.14
N SER A 313 -31.40 5.36 14.16
CA SER A 313 -31.06 3.95 14.07
C SER A 313 -32.11 3.16 13.28
N THR A 314 -31.62 2.24 12.43
CA THR A 314 -32.45 1.24 11.76
C THR A 314 -32.04 -0.13 12.26
N THR A 315 -32.99 -0.86 12.84
CA THR A 315 -32.77 -2.23 13.34
C THR A 315 -33.60 -3.20 12.51
N LEU A 316 -32.95 -4.22 11.96
CA LEU A 316 -33.59 -5.34 11.29
C LEU A 316 -33.46 -6.58 12.17
N SER A 317 -34.58 -7.16 12.57
CA SER A 317 -34.60 -8.49 13.19
C SER A 317 -34.32 -9.53 12.12
N VAL A 318 -33.19 -10.21 12.24
CA VAL A 318 -32.82 -11.29 11.32
C VAL A 318 -33.03 -12.60 12.09
N ASN A 319 -33.83 -13.51 11.53
CA ASN A 319 -33.92 -14.90 12.01
C ASN A 319 -32.49 -15.46 12.25
N PRO A 320 -32.28 -16.46 13.14
CA PRO A 320 -30.97 -16.80 13.76
C PRO A 320 -29.84 -17.29 12.83
N GLU A 321 -29.90 -16.95 11.54
CA GLU A 321 -28.91 -17.14 10.50
C GLU A 321 -27.69 -16.22 10.59
N LEU A 322 -27.73 -15.11 11.37
CA LEU A 322 -26.55 -14.25 11.59
C LEU A 322 -25.45 -14.94 12.42
N THR A 323 -25.76 -16.08 13.05
CA THR A 323 -24.75 -16.91 13.74
C THR A 323 -23.62 -17.39 12.83
N THR A 324 -23.76 -17.30 11.51
CA THR A 324 -22.72 -17.65 10.52
C THR A 324 -21.75 -16.52 10.18
N TRP A 325 -21.97 -15.31 10.71
CA TRP A 325 -21.12 -14.13 10.48
C TRP A 325 -19.92 -14.12 11.44
N ARG A 326 -19.43 -15.32 11.75
CA ARG A 326 -18.27 -15.59 12.60
C ARG A 326 -17.00 -15.64 11.81
N GLU A 327 -17.09 -16.06 10.56
CA GLU A 327 -15.96 -16.21 9.67
C GLU A 327 -16.44 -15.98 8.24
N GLY A 328 -15.67 -15.21 7.48
CA GLY A 328 -16.08 -14.82 6.15
C GLY A 328 -15.09 -13.88 5.48
N LEU A 329 -15.53 -13.39 4.33
CA LEU A 329 -14.86 -12.35 3.56
C LEU A 329 -15.53 -11.01 3.87
N LEU A 330 -14.69 -10.02 4.16
CA LEU A 330 -15.06 -8.62 4.26
C LEU A 330 -14.33 -7.87 3.15
N ALA A 331 -15.08 -7.26 2.25
CA ALA A 331 -14.55 -6.45 1.16
C ALA A 331 -14.89 -4.98 1.36
N ILE A 332 -13.91 -4.12 1.10
CA ILE A 332 -14.08 -2.67 1.02
C ILE A 332 -13.88 -2.25 -0.44
N GLY A 333 -14.81 -1.45 -0.95
CA GLY A 333 -14.71 -0.84 -2.27
C GLY A 333 -15.19 -1.69 -3.44
N GLY A 334 -15.87 -2.81 -3.19
CA GLY A 334 -16.44 -3.66 -4.24
C GLY A 334 -17.40 -4.71 -3.69
N LEU A 335 -18.23 -5.22 -4.59
CA LEU A 335 -19.14 -6.33 -4.33
C LEU A 335 -18.40 -7.66 -4.50
N LEU A 336 -18.49 -8.55 -3.51
CA LEU A 336 -17.90 -9.89 -3.55
C LEU A 336 -18.68 -10.81 -4.50
N GLY A 337 -18.01 -11.35 -5.53
CA GLY A 337 -18.58 -12.36 -6.43
C GLY A 337 -18.41 -13.81 -5.92
N GLU A 338 -18.41 -14.76 -6.85
CA GLU A 338 -17.92 -16.12 -6.63
C GLU A 338 -16.38 -16.12 -6.74
N GLY A 339 -15.67 -16.34 -5.63
CA GLY A 339 -14.20 -16.29 -5.62
C GLY A 339 -13.63 -14.88 -5.44
N GLU A 340 -12.55 -14.55 -6.18
CA GLU A 340 -11.87 -13.25 -6.15
C GLU A 340 -12.45 -12.23 -7.16
N ASP A 341 -13.44 -12.63 -7.95
CA ASP A 341 -14.09 -11.74 -8.91
C ASP A 341 -15.01 -10.77 -8.15
N GLY A 342 -14.86 -9.47 -8.46
CA GLY A 342 -15.66 -8.42 -7.85
C GLY A 342 -16.35 -7.54 -8.89
N SER A 343 -17.36 -6.80 -8.46
CA SER A 343 -18.08 -5.85 -9.33
C SER A 343 -18.48 -4.60 -8.55
N HIS A 344 -19.11 -3.63 -9.24
CA HIS A 344 -19.66 -2.41 -8.63
C HIS A 344 -18.61 -1.66 -7.79
N PHE A 345 -17.41 -1.51 -8.35
CA PHE A 345 -16.27 -0.93 -7.63
C PHE A 345 -16.53 0.50 -7.20
N LEU A 346 -16.10 0.81 -5.99
CA LEU A 346 -16.24 2.13 -5.40
C LEU A 346 -15.35 3.13 -6.13
N THR A 347 -15.94 4.27 -6.48
CA THR A 347 -15.23 5.52 -6.73
C THR A 347 -15.50 6.45 -5.56
N GLY A 348 -14.45 6.84 -4.83
CA GLY A 348 -14.60 7.73 -3.68
C GLY A 348 -13.51 7.55 -2.64
N CYS A 349 -13.72 8.19 -1.49
CA CYS A 349 -12.76 8.27 -0.40
C CYS A 349 -13.40 7.90 0.94
N LEU A 350 -12.77 6.95 1.64
CA LEU A 350 -13.07 6.64 3.02
C LEU A 350 -12.06 7.35 3.92
N GLU A 351 -12.51 8.21 4.81
CA GLU A 351 -11.65 8.93 5.75
C GLU A 351 -11.11 7.99 6.83
N LYS A 352 -11.94 7.03 7.25
CA LYS A 352 -11.58 6.03 8.24
C LYS A 352 -12.43 4.77 8.10
N ILE A 353 -11.83 3.62 8.41
CA ILE A 353 -12.51 2.33 8.51
C ILE A 353 -12.11 1.72 9.85
N GLN A 354 -13.08 1.34 10.66
CA GLN A 354 -12.82 0.57 11.87
C GLN A 354 -13.62 -0.73 11.88
N VAL A 355 -12.97 -1.79 12.32
CA VAL A 355 -13.60 -3.08 12.59
C VAL A 355 -13.29 -3.46 14.02
N GLN A 356 -14.31 -3.72 14.83
CA GLN A 356 -14.16 -4.02 16.26
C GLN A 356 -13.37 -2.95 17.05
N GLY A 357 -13.55 -1.68 16.70
CA GLY A 357 -12.86 -0.56 17.34
C GLY A 357 -11.37 -0.44 17.00
N ARG A 358 -10.87 -1.21 16.03
CA ARG A 358 -9.49 -1.10 15.51
C ARG A 358 -9.52 -0.53 14.10
N ASP A 359 -8.55 0.33 13.81
CA ASP A 359 -8.38 0.91 12.47
C ASP A 359 -7.99 -0.21 11.50
N LEU A 360 -8.70 -0.29 10.38
CA LEU A 360 -8.46 -1.29 9.35
C LEU A 360 -7.52 -0.70 8.30
N ASP A 361 -6.28 -1.17 8.29
CA ASP A 361 -5.28 -0.81 7.29
C ASP A 361 -5.45 -1.68 6.03
N LEU A 362 -5.68 -1.03 4.89
CA LEU A 362 -5.89 -1.69 3.60
C LEU A 362 -4.64 -2.35 3.04
N ASP A 363 -3.45 -2.01 3.51
CA ASP A 363 -2.22 -2.72 3.11
C ASP A 363 -2.15 -4.13 3.70
N LEU A 364 -2.98 -4.44 4.71
CA LEU A 364 -3.18 -5.79 5.24
C LEU A 364 -4.09 -6.67 4.38
N ALA A 365 -4.78 -6.12 3.39
CA ALA A 365 -5.68 -6.85 2.50
C ALA A 365 -4.97 -7.50 1.31
N VAL A 366 -5.68 -8.45 0.68
CA VAL A 366 -5.50 -8.68 -0.76
C VAL A 366 -6.24 -7.57 -1.48
N LYS A 367 -5.52 -6.60 -2.06
CA LYS A 367 -6.11 -5.39 -2.68
C LYS A 367 -5.67 -5.17 -4.11
N HIS A 368 -6.53 -4.55 -4.89
CA HIS A 368 -6.21 -4.08 -6.23
C HIS A 368 -5.24 -2.88 -6.20
N MET A 369 -4.26 -2.83 -7.12
CA MET A 369 -3.22 -1.78 -7.19
C MET A 369 -3.73 -0.35 -7.47
N SER A 370 -5.02 -0.21 -7.75
CA SER A 370 -5.65 1.09 -7.97
C SER A 370 -6.09 1.78 -6.68
N ILE A 371 -6.02 1.07 -5.55
CA ILE A 371 -6.41 1.57 -4.24
C ILE A 371 -5.19 2.19 -3.57
N SER A 372 -5.35 3.42 -3.10
CA SER A 372 -4.44 4.00 -2.11
C SER A 372 -5.03 3.78 -0.73
N SER A 373 -4.25 3.19 0.16
CA SER A 373 -4.62 2.89 1.54
C SER A 373 -4.64 4.13 2.42
N HIS A 374 -3.71 5.06 2.17
CA HIS A 374 -3.41 6.15 3.10
C HIS A 374 -3.63 7.56 2.56
N SER A 375 -3.80 7.73 1.24
CA SER A 375 -3.99 9.04 0.62
C SER A 375 -5.25 9.14 -0.23
N CYS A 376 -6.00 10.21 -0.01
CA CYS A 376 -7.15 10.63 -0.79
C CYS A 376 -6.87 11.90 -1.59
N PRO A 377 -7.28 11.99 -2.87
CA PRO A 377 -7.31 13.27 -3.59
C PRO A 377 -8.14 14.32 -2.81
N ALA A 378 -7.65 15.56 -2.78
CA ALA A 378 -8.26 16.67 -2.04
C ALA A 378 -8.58 17.87 -2.92
#